data_AF-I7J6Z5-F1
#
_entry.id   AF-I7J6Z5-F1
#
_cell.length_a   1.000
_cell.length_b   1.000
_cell.length_c   1.000
_cell.angle_alpha   90.00
_cell.angle_beta   90.00
_cell.angle_gamma   90.00
#
_symmetry.space_group_name_H-M   'P 1'
#
loop_
_entity.id
_entity.type
_entity.pdbx_description
1 polymer ?
#
loop_
_entity_poly.entity_id
_entity_poly.type
_entity_poly.pdbx_seq_one_letter_code
_entity_poly.pdbx_strand_id
1 'polypeptide(L)'
;GKNALQAKVGETVLIVHSQANRDSRPHLIGGHGDYVWETGSFHNPPEKDLQTWFIRGGSAGAALYTFRQPGVYAYANHNLIEA
;
A
#
# COMPACT_ATOMS: atom_id res chain seq x y z
N GLY A 1 -14.79 6.59 7.19
CA GLY A 1 -15.27 7.99 7.18
C GLY A 1 -16.01 8.30 5.89
N LYS A 2 -16.60 9.49 5.74
CA LYS A 2 -17.41 9.88 4.56
C LYS A 2 -16.66 9.76 3.23
N ASN A 3 -15.34 9.96 3.23
CA ASN A 3 -14.48 9.90 2.05
C ASN A 3 -13.56 8.68 2.05
N ALA A 4 -13.90 7.62 2.81
CA ALA A 4 -13.08 6.42 2.83
C ALA A 4 -13.09 5.75 1.45
N LEU A 5 -11.91 5.30 1.01
CA LEU A 5 -11.77 4.43 -0.14
C LEU A 5 -12.63 3.17 0.07
N GLN A 6 -13.26 2.69 -0.99
CA GLN A 6 -14.17 1.55 -0.96
C GLN A 6 -13.60 0.44 -1.84
N ALA A 7 -13.76 -0.80 -1.38
CA ALA A 7 -13.49 -2.01 -2.13
C ALA A 7 -14.42 -3.12 -1.61
N LYS A 8 -14.66 -4.14 -2.43
CA LYS A 8 -15.43 -5.33 -2.03
C LYS A 8 -14.50 -6.52 -1.79
N VAL A 9 -14.96 -7.48 -0.99
CA VAL A 9 -14.28 -8.78 -0.89
C VAL A 9 -14.19 -9.42 -2.28
N GLY A 10 -13.00 -9.90 -2.63
CA GLY A 10 -12.67 -10.44 -3.95
C GLY A 10 -12.19 -9.39 -4.97
N GLU A 11 -12.31 -8.10 -4.66
CA GLU A 11 -11.80 -7.03 -5.53
C GLU A 11 -10.30 -6.83 -5.33
N THR A 12 -9.56 -6.77 -6.44
CA THR A 12 -8.14 -6.41 -6.46
C THR A 12 -8.00 -4.91 -6.71
N VAL A 13 -7.37 -4.21 -5.78
CA VAL A 13 -7.11 -2.77 -5.87
C VAL A 13 -5.63 -2.51 -6.05
N LEU A 14 -5.30 -1.60 -6.99
CA LEU A 14 -3.97 -1.02 -7.12
C LEU A 14 -3.89 0.26 -6.29
N ILE A 15 -2.97 0.30 -5.34
CA ILE A 15 -2.68 1.46 -4.51
C ILE A 15 -1.35 2.05 -5.00
N VAL A 16 -1.41 3.22 -5.63
CA VAL A 16 -0.22 4.02 -5.96
C VAL A 16 0.06 4.98 -4.81
N HIS A 17 1.29 4.96 -4.29
CA HIS A 17 1.71 5.83 -3.19
C HIS A 17 2.96 6.61 -3.62
N SER A 18 2.85 7.93 -3.65
CA SER A 18 3.97 8.83 -3.98
C SER A 18 4.40 9.63 -2.76
N GLN A 19 5.72 9.78 -2.58
CA GLN A 19 6.29 10.70 -1.62
C GLN A 19 7.41 11.50 -2.28
N ALA A 20 7.23 12.81 -2.40
CA ALA A 20 8.12 13.65 -3.21
C ALA A 20 9.43 14.02 -2.52
N ASN A 21 9.48 13.99 -1.18
CA ASN A 21 10.61 14.57 -0.44
C ASN A 21 11.09 13.78 0.78
N ARG A 22 10.24 12.92 1.37
CA ARG A 22 10.59 12.16 2.58
C ARG A 22 10.08 10.74 2.48
N ASP A 23 10.89 9.83 2.99
CA ASP A 23 10.54 8.41 3.05
C ASP A 23 9.21 8.16 3.79
N SER A 24 8.49 7.13 3.36
CA SER A 24 7.29 6.61 4.00
C SER A 24 7.31 5.08 4.00
N ARG A 25 6.64 4.47 4.97
CA ARG A 25 6.51 3.01 5.12
C ARG A 25 5.05 2.57 5.00
N PRO A 26 4.43 2.56 3.82
CA PRO A 26 3.01 2.26 3.73
C PRO A 26 2.67 0.84 4.18
N HIS A 27 1.54 0.71 4.85
CA HIS A 27 1.04 -0.54 5.40
C HIS A 27 -0.49 -0.53 5.39
N LEU A 28 -1.10 -1.68 5.06
CA LEU A 28 -2.54 -1.90 5.13
C LEU A 28 -2.87 -2.74 6.38
N ILE A 29 -3.38 -2.12 7.44
CA ILE A 29 -3.68 -2.80 8.71
C ILE A 29 -4.76 -3.86 8.48
N GLY A 30 -4.42 -5.12 8.73
CA GLY A 30 -5.29 -6.29 8.50
C GLY A 30 -5.20 -6.86 7.08
N GLY A 31 -4.31 -6.35 6.23
CA GLY A 31 -4.03 -6.84 4.89
C GLY A 31 -2.53 -6.95 4.62
N HIS A 32 -2.17 -7.08 3.33
CA HIS A 32 -0.78 -7.14 2.84
C HIS A 32 -0.72 -6.45 1.47
N GLY A 33 0.49 -6.25 0.93
CA GLY A 33 0.68 -6.10 -0.50
C GLY A 33 0.90 -7.48 -1.13
N ASP A 34 -0.09 -8.00 -1.86
CA ASP A 34 0.03 -9.28 -2.56
C ASP A 34 1.16 -9.22 -3.61
N TYR A 35 1.27 -8.08 -4.29
CA TYR A 35 2.35 -7.74 -5.23
C TYR A 35 2.76 -6.29 -5.05
N VAL A 36 4.04 -6.01 -4.83
CA VAL A 36 4.53 -4.67 -4.52
C VAL A 36 5.75 -4.32 -5.37
N TRP A 37 5.67 -3.18 -6.04
CA TRP A 37 6.79 -2.48 -6.66
C TRP A 37 7.12 -1.28 -5.79
N GLU A 38 7.88 -1.48 -4.71
CA GLU A 38 8.18 -0.39 -3.78
C GLU A 38 9.01 0.74 -4.41
N THR A 39 9.78 0.42 -5.45
CA THR A 39 10.55 1.36 -6.27
C THR A 39 9.82 1.85 -7.52
N GLY A 40 8.57 1.42 -7.75
CA GLY A 40 7.70 1.95 -8.82
C GLY A 40 8.04 1.53 -10.25
N SER A 41 8.94 0.58 -10.45
CA SER A 41 9.39 0.16 -11.80
C SER A 41 8.78 -1.18 -12.22
N PHE A 42 7.74 -1.16 -13.06
CA PHE A 42 6.99 -2.37 -13.45
C PHE A 42 7.74 -3.39 -14.32
N HIS A 43 8.88 -3.01 -14.91
CA HIS A 43 9.76 -3.97 -15.59
C HIS A 43 10.46 -4.92 -14.61
N ASN A 44 10.61 -4.50 -13.35
CA ASN A 44 11.16 -5.36 -12.31
C ASN A 44 10.06 -6.29 -11.77
N PRO A 45 10.40 -7.51 -11.36
CA PRO A 45 9.44 -8.37 -10.67
C PRO A 45 9.01 -7.70 -9.35
N PRO A 46 7.71 -7.74 -9.00
CA PRO A 46 7.26 -7.29 -7.69
C PRO A 46 7.72 -8.24 -6.59
N GLU A 47 7.86 -7.70 -5.39
CA GLU A 47 7.87 -8.51 -4.17
C GLU A 47 6.44 -8.95 -3.82
N LYS A 48 6.31 -10.04 -3.06
CA LYS A 48 5.01 -10.59 -2.67
C LYS A 48 4.86 -10.64 -1.17
N ASP A 49 3.61 -10.65 -0.72
CA ASP A 49 3.22 -10.87 0.67
C ASP A 49 3.84 -9.87 1.67
N LEU A 50 4.13 -8.64 1.22
CA LEU A 50 4.72 -7.63 2.08
C LEU A 50 3.69 -7.10 3.08
N GLN A 51 4.02 -7.17 4.37
CA GLN A 51 3.25 -6.51 5.41
C GLN A 51 3.31 -4.98 5.26
N THR A 52 4.53 -4.47 5.07
CA THR A 52 4.86 -3.04 4.96
C THR A 52 5.91 -2.91 3.86
N TRP A 53 5.87 -1.84 3.07
CA TRP A 53 6.86 -1.57 2.02
C TRP A 53 7.46 -0.18 2.16
N PHE A 54 8.55 0.10 1.44
CA PHE A 54 9.29 1.34 1.61
C PHE A 54 9.25 2.23 0.36
N ILE A 55 8.61 3.39 0.48
CA ILE A 55 8.63 4.42 -0.55
C ILE A 55 9.71 5.42 -0.19
N ARG A 56 10.78 5.44 -0.99
CA ARG A 56 11.87 6.41 -0.87
C ARG A 56 11.35 7.82 -1.18
N GLY A 57 11.85 8.83 -0.46
CA GLY A 57 11.60 10.23 -0.80
C GLY A 57 12.03 10.53 -2.24
N GLY A 58 11.18 11.22 -2.99
CA GLY A 58 11.40 11.51 -4.41
C GLY A 58 10.93 10.40 -5.35
N SER A 59 10.07 9.49 -4.89
CA SER A 59 9.60 8.36 -5.70
C SER A 59 8.11 8.06 -5.52
N ALA A 60 7.60 7.16 -6.36
CA ALA A 60 6.30 6.53 -6.19
C ALA A 60 6.47 5.02 -6.28
N GLY A 61 5.66 4.29 -5.51
CA GLY A 61 5.54 2.84 -5.60
C GLY A 61 4.10 2.42 -5.77
N ALA A 62 3.90 1.13 -5.99
CA ALA A 62 2.60 0.55 -6.28
C ALA A 62 2.43 -0.79 -5.56
N ALA A 63 1.25 -1.03 -5.00
CA ALA A 63 0.88 -2.30 -4.38
C ALA A 63 -0.47 -2.78 -4.88
N LEU A 64 -0.57 -4.06 -5.25
CA LEU A 64 -1.84 -4.75 -5.48
C LEU A 64 -2.24 -5.50 -4.22
N TYR A 65 -3.53 -5.42 -3.88
CA TYR A 65 -4.12 -6.26 -2.85
C TYR A 65 -5.53 -6.70 -3.24
N THR A 66 -5.81 -7.98 -3.07
CA THR A 66 -7.15 -8.55 -3.20
C THR A 66 -7.78 -8.66 -1.82
N PHE A 67 -8.87 -7.93 -1.59
CA PHE A 67 -9.51 -7.92 -0.27
C PHE A 67 -10.15 -9.27 0.04
N ARG A 68 -9.72 -9.89 1.15
CA ARG A 68 -10.21 -11.22 1.56
C ARG A 68 -11.21 -11.20 2.70
N GLN A 69 -11.36 -10.07 3.40
CA GLN A 69 -12.32 -9.91 4.50
C GLN A 69 -13.06 -8.57 4.34
N PRO A 70 -14.33 -8.50 4.75
CA PRO A 70 -15.04 -7.23 4.85
C PRO A 70 -14.56 -6.47 6.09
N GLY A 71 -14.80 -5.16 6.12
CA GLY A 71 -14.54 -4.35 7.31
C GLY A 71 -13.90 -3.00 6.99
N VAL A 72 -13.50 -2.30 8.03
CA VAL A 72 -12.78 -1.03 7.92
C VAL A 72 -11.29 -1.30 8.04
N TYR A 73 -10.54 -0.90 7.02
CA TYR A 73 -9.09 -1.00 6.97
C TYR A 73 -8.46 0.38 7.14
N ALA A 74 -7.30 0.43 7.77
CA ALA A 74 -6.46 1.62 7.79
C ALA A 74 -5.26 1.40 6.85
N TYR A 75 -5.01 2.37 5.98
CA TYR A 75 -3.79 2.44 5.19
C TYR A 75 -2.95 3.60 5.73
N ALA A 76 -1.78 3.29 6.28
CA ALA A 76 -1.01 4.24 7.07
C ALA A 76 0.49 4.17 6.75
N ASN A 77 1.22 5.23 7.10
CA ASN A 77 2.67 5.16 7.27
C ASN A 77 2.96 4.42 8.58
N HIS A 78 3.71 3.32 8.52
CA HIS A 78 3.96 2.46 9.67
C HIS A 78 5.07 2.98 10.61
N ASN A 79 5.35 4.29 10.54
CA ASN A 79 5.77 5.05 11.71
C ASN A 79 4.52 5.64 12.38
N LEU A 80 4.03 4.99 13.44
CA LEU A 80 2.72 5.29 14.02
C LEU A 80 2.62 6.68 14.69
N ILE A 81 3.74 7.36 14.89
CA ILE A 81 3.77 8.77 15.35
C ILE A 81 3.40 9.72 14.20
N GLU A 82 3.56 9.28 12.95
CA GLU A 82 3.30 10.04 11.72
C GLU A 82 1.98 9.65 11.03
N ALA A 83 1.19 8.75 11.63
CA ALA A 83 -0.01 8.13 11.06
C ALA A 83 -1.29 8.95 11.26
#